data_AF-A0A356BH89-F1
#
_entry.id   AF-A0A356BH89-F1
#
_cell.length_a   1.000
_cell.length_b   1.000
_cell.length_c   1.000
_cell.angle_alpha   90.00
_cell.angle_beta   90.00
_cell.angle_gamma   90.00
#
_symmetry.space_group_name_H-M   'P 1'
#
loop_
_entity.id
_entity.type
_entity.pdbx_description
1 polymer ?
#
loop_
_entity_poly.entity_id
_entity_poly.type
_entity_poly.pdbx_seq_one_letter_code
_entity_poly.pdbx_strand_id
1 'polypeptide(L)'
;MRFSHISVLLLIFLPVAQAITQPSLWGPDHVTGQVDTSWYVDPMIRYASYVTDAQLLLKDKITADKASQYLYDRPRALTQLFLLTGDPKWKQEAITASQFYLARVADDGYFSLVEKKDVKYLMPRGLLYYYQLTGDESARRAINRIYLASLDWNPEYRNRGFWTERNQAAALESALSYYELTNDAKALQRIEQILNATLDMVVSPANGWPQRGCPQHSFKAHEGGADESAVCSPWMLALLADPIWRFYQLTQSEKAEKLLRLFGRFVLEHGTYPGKDKFEGQQLPKYLVVFDNAQMEDINPWNDMQHSCDVAALLGKALYFEPQISRQSAETFFALLAPCKNKASRLKDKKPYWRVRPPRKFGWEYSTTSDLPWLEQIVIQRQSK
;
A
#
# COMPACT_ATOMS: atom_id res chain seq x y z
N MET A 1 -42.06 -36.25 18.64
CA MET A 1 -41.44 -36.58 17.34
C MET A 1 -41.01 -35.27 16.70
N ARG A 2 -39.80 -34.75 17.00
CA ARG A 2 -38.63 -34.75 16.10
C ARG A 2 -38.99 -34.70 14.60
N PHE A 3 -38.74 -33.55 13.96
CA PHE A 3 -37.92 -33.48 12.76
C PHE A 3 -37.19 -32.14 12.70
N SER A 4 -35.85 -32.22 12.70
CA SER A 4 -34.91 -31.14 12.42
C SER A 4 -35.01 -30.72 10.97
N HIS A 5 -35.02 -29.41 10.72
CA HIS A 5 -34.48 -28.87 9.48
C HIS A 5 -33.24 -28.05 9.81
N ILE A 6 -32.11 -28.68 9.51
CA ILE A 6 -30.79 -28.08 9.37
C ILE A 6 -30.91 -27.10 8.19
N SER A 7 -30.87 -25.80 8.47
CA SER A 7 -30.59 -24.80 7.44
C SER A 7 -29.15 -25.01 6.98
N VAL A 8 -29.01 -25.65 5.83
CA VAL A 8 -27.77 -25.70 5.07
C VAL A 8 -27.41 -24.25 4.74
N LEU A 9 -26.31 -23.77 5.32
CA LEU A 9 -25.65 -22.55 4.91
C LEU A 9 -25.31 -22.69 3.42
N LEU A 10 -26.09 -22.07 2.55
CA LEU A 10 -25.71 -21.88 1.17
C LEU A 10 -24.57 -20.85 1.20
N LEU A 11 -23.33 -21.33 1.17
CA LEU A 11 -22.18 -20.52 0.75
C LEU A 11 -22.49 -20.11 -0.69
N ILE A 12 -23.04 -18.91 -0.84
CA ILE A 12 -23.17 -18.25 -2.13
C ILE A 12 -21.73 -18.03 -2.60
N PHE A 13 -21.24 -18.93 -3.46
CA PHE A 13 -20.10 -18.66 -4.31
C PHE A 13 -20.52 -17.50 -5.21
N LEU A 14 -20.25 -16.27 -4.76
CA LEU A 14 -20.23 -15.14 -5.67
C LEU A 14 -19.21 -15.50 -6.75
N PRO A 15 -19.58 -15.47 -8.05
CA PRO A 15 -18.61 -15.68 -9.10
C PRO A 15 -17.63 -14.52 -8.99
N VAL A 16 -16.44 -14.83 -8.48
CA VAL A 16 -15.30 -13.91 -8.49
C VAL A 16 -15.14 -13.52 -9.95
N ALA A 17 -15.33 -12.23 -10.22
CA ALA A 17 -15.34 -11.69 -11.57
C ALA A 17 -14.14 -12.26 -12.34
N GLN A 18 -14.39 -12.73 -13.58
CA GLN A 18 -13.34 -13.09 -14.54
C GLN A 18 -12.20 -12.08 -14.41
N ALA A 19 -10.95 -12.57 -14.28
CA ALA A 19 -9.74 -11.74 -14.19
C ALA A 19 -9.96 -10.48 -15.01
N ILE A 20 -10.06 -9.32 -14.35
CA ILE A 20 -10.49 -8.07 -14.99
C ILE A 20 -9.64 -7.96 -16.26
N THR A 21 -10.29 -7.99 -17.42
CA THR A 21 -9.57 -8.14 -18.70
C THR A 21 -8.75 -6.90 -19.06
N GLN A 22 -8.85 -5.85 -18.24
CA GLN A 22 -8.15 -4.58 -18.35
C GLN A 22 -7.73 -4.10 -16.96
N PRO A 23 -6.63 -3.32 -16.83
CA PRO A 23 -6.31 -2.69 -15.58
C PRO A 23 -7.37 -1.69 -15.15
N SER A 24 -7.66 -1.63 -13.85
CA SER A 24 -8.56 -0.65 -13.25
C SER A 24 -7.90 0.07 -12.06
N LEU A 25 -8.36 1.32 -11.84
CA LEU A 25 -8.11 2.05 -10.61
C LEU A 25 -9.09 1.55 -9.54
N TRP A 26 -8.64 1.54 -8.29
CA TRP A 26 -9.44 1.04 -7.17
C TRP A 26 -10.15 2.21 -6.47
N GLY A 27 -11.07 2.82 -7.21
CA GLY A 27 -12.05 3.80 -6.76
C GLY A 27 -13.31 3.62 -7.61
N PRO A 28 -14.49 4.11 -7.19
CA PRO A 28 -15.71 3.84 -7.92
C PRO A 28 -15.71 4.50 -9.31
N ASP A 29 -16.07 3.73 -10.35
CA ASP A 29 -16.20 4.22 -11.73
C ASP A 29 -17.16 5.42 -11.88
N HIS A 30 -18.07 5.61 -10.93
CA HIS A 30 -19.07 6.69 -10.94
C HIS A 30 -18.51 8.10 -10.67
N VAL A 31 -17.20 8.23 -10.45
CA VAL A 31 -16.56 9.51 -10.10
C VAL A 31 -15.64 10.04 -11.21
N THR A 32 -15.52 9.31 -12.33
CA THR A 32 -14.78 9.78 -13.51
C THR A 32 -15.32 11.15 -13.96
N GLY A 33 -14.47 12.17 -13.90
CA GLY A 33 -14.81 13.56 -14.25
C GLY A 33 -15.47 14.39 -13.13
N GLN A 34 -15.71 13.84 -11.95
CA GLN A 34 -16.34 14.54 -10.81
C GLN A 34 -15.40 14.85 -9.64
N VAL A 35 -14.17 14.34 -9.68
CA VAL A 35 -13.13 14.62 -8.68
C VAL A 35 -11.97 15.35 -9.33
N ASP A 36 -11.52 16.43 -8.68
CA ASP A 36 -10.29 17.11 -9.06
C ASP A 36 -9.08 16.22 -8.72
N THR A 37 -8.45 15.67 -9.75
CA THR A 37 -7.24 14.87 -9.63
C THR A 37 -5.97 15.67 -9.91
N SER A 38 -6.05 16.95 -10.29
CA SER A 38 -4.90 17.74 -10.76
C SER A 38 -3.82 17.87 -9.70
N TRP A 39 -4.21 18.11 -8.44
CA TRP A 39 -3.29 18.25 -7.32
C TRP A 39 -2.47 16.98 -7.06
N TYR A 40 -2.99 15.82 -7.47
CA TYR A 40 -2.36 14.51 -7.31
C TYR A 40 -1.57 14.11 -8.57
N VAL A 41 -2.19 14.22 -9.74
CA VAL A 41 -1.64 13.77 -11.03
C VAL A 41 -0.48 14.65 -11.50
N ASP A 42 -0.57 15.97 -11.35
CA ASP A 42 0.47 16.87 -11.87
C ASP A 42 1.81 16.67 -11.15
N PRO A 43 1.88 16.60 -9.80
CA PRO A 43 3.09 16.16 -9.10
C PRO A 43 3.59 14.77 -9.51
N MET A 44 2.67 13.83 -9.72
CA MET A 44 2.99 12.47 -10.14
C MET A 44 3.69 12.46 -11.51
N ILE A 45 3.23 13.27 -12.47
CA ILE A 45 3.87 13.49 -13.79
C ILE A 45 5.30 14.00 -13.63
N ARG A 46 5.53 14.96 -12.73
CA ARG A 46 6.86 15.53 -12.50
C ARG A 46 7.82 14.50 -11.90
N TYR A 47 7.36 13.67 -10.98
CA TYR A 47 8.16 12.60 -10.39
C TYR A 47 8.41 11.46 -11.38
N ALA A 48 7.37 11.03 -12.10
CA ALA A 48 7.44 10.00 -13.14
C ALA A 48 8.49 10.39 -14.21
N SER A 49 8.46 11.63 -14.69
CA SER A 49 9.43 12.15 -15.66
C SER A 49 10.88 12.09 -15.17
N TYR A 50 11.12 12.12 -13.86
CA TYR A 50 12.46 11.93 -13.30
C TYR A 50 12.83 10.46 -13.16
N VAL A 51 11.92 9.61 -12.66
CA VAL A 51 12.23 8.20 -12.36
C VAL A 51 12.23 7.29 -13.60
N THR A 52 11.74 7.76 -14.74
CA THR A 52 11.83 7.06 -16.04
C THR A 52 12.99 7.55 -16.91
N ASP A 53 13.65 8.65 -16.54
CA ASP A 53 14.79 9.19 -17.29
C ASP A 53 16.12 8.61 -16.76
N ALA A 54 16.65 7.64 -17.49
CA ALA A 54 17.92 6.99 -17.15
C ALA A 54 19.11 7.96 -17.07
N GLN A 55 19.14 9.04 -17.86
CA GLN A 55 20.23 10.01 -17.83
C GLN A 55 20.19 10.86 -16.56
N LEU A 56 19.00 11.29 -16.14
CA LEU A 56 18.81 12.01 -14.87
C LEU A 56 19.16 11.14 -13.67
N LEU A 57 18.76 9.86 -13.69
CA LEU A 57 19.14 8.90 -12.66
C LEU A 57 20.67 8.69 -12.61
N LEU A 58 21.33 8.48 -13.75
CA LEU A 58 22.79 8.30 -13.81
C LEU A 58 23.55 9.54 -13.31
N LYS A 59 23.10 10.75 -13.68
CA LYS A 59 23.65 12.02 -13.15
C LYS A 59 23.59 12.10 -11.62
N ASP A 60 22.63 11.40 -11.04
CA ASP A 60 22.40 11.33 -9.62
C ASP A 60 23.00 10.09 -8.95
N LYS A 61 23.88 9.39 -9.66
CA LYS A 61 24.58 8.17 -9.21
C LYS A 61 23.62 7.04 -8.82
N ILE A 62 22.51 6.97 -9.55
CA ILE A 62 21.48 5.95 -9.41
C ILE A 62 21.60 5.02 -10.62
N THR A 63 22.05 3.79 -10.37
CA THR A 63 22.30 2.76 -11.37
C THR A 63 21.22 1.67 -11.33
N ALA A 64 20.98 1.02 -12.47
CA ALA A 64 19.91 0.02 -12.64
C ALA A 64 20.16 -1.32 -11.91
N ASP A 65 21.36 -1.54 -11.40
CA ASP A 65 21.72 -2.69 -10.56
C ASP A 65 21.39 -2.46 -9.07
N LYS A 66 21.07 -1.23 -8.66
CA LYS A 66 20.74 -0.93 -7.27
C LYS A 66 19.31 -1.36 -6.92
N ALA A 67 19.19 -2.59 -6.42
CA ALA A 67 17.92 -3.26 -6.07
C ALA A 67 16.91 -2.37 -5.34
N SER A 68 17.36 -1.61 -4.33
CA SER A 68 16.49 -0.79 -3.48
C SER A 68 15.64 0.23 -4.25
N GLN A 69 15.98 0.59 -5.49
CA GLN A 69 15.21 1.52 -6.31
C GLN A 69 13.91 0.93 -6.87
N TYR A 70 13.79 -0.40 -6.82
CA TYR A 70 12.65 -1.16 -7.36
C TYR A 70 11.65 -1.60 -6.28
N LEU A 71 11.86 -1.16 -5.03
CA LEU A 71 10.84 -1.32 -3.98
C LEU A 71 9.58 -0.52 -4.34
N TYR A 72 8.43 -1.02 -3.87
CA TYR A 72 7.12 -0.38 -3.93
C TYR A 72 6.53 -0.25 -5.35
N ASP A 73 6.77 -1.27 -6.18
CA ASP A 73 6.08 -1.49 -7.46
C ASP A 73 5.97 -0.23 -8.37
N ARG A 74 7.11 0.26 -8.85
CA ARG A 74 7.15 1.34 -9.83
C ARG A 74 6.29 1.06 -11.08
N PRO A 75 6.28 -0.17 -11.66
CA PRO A 75 5.42 -0.45 -12.81
C PRO A 75 3.92 -0.25 -12.51
N ARG A 76 3.46 -0.63 -11.31
CA ARG A 76 2.09 -0.33 -10.85
C ARG A 76 1.80 1.17 -10.85
N ALA A 77 2.67 1.99 -10.25
CA ALA A 77 2.49 3.44 -10.20
C ALA A 77 2.44 4.07 -11.61
N LEU A 78 3.31 3.65 -12.54
CA LEU A 78 3.27 4.15 -13.91
C LEU A 78 1.99 3.74 -14.65
N THR A 79 1.48 2.52 -14.42
CA THR A 79 0.20 2.09 -14.98
C THR A 79 -0.95 2.92 -14.44
N GLN A 80 -0.98 3.20 -13.13
CA GLN A 80 -1.99 4.09 -12.54
C GLN A 80 -1.94 5.50 -13.13
N LEU A 81 -0.74 6.04 -13.40
CA LEU A 81 -0.60 7.33 -14.08
C LEU A 81 -1.20 7.31 -15.48
N PHE A 82 -0.97 6.24 -16.24
CA PHE A 82 -1.61 6.05 -17.53
C PHE A 82 -3.14 6.02 -17.40
N LEU A 83 -3.69 5.25 -16.46
CA LEU A 83 -5.14 5.18 -16.25
C LEU A 83 -5.75 6.54 -15.85
N LEU A 84 -5.02 7.35 -15.07
CA LEU A 84 -5.47 8.67 -14.63
C LEU A 84 -5.40 9.74 -15.73
N THR A 85 -4.53 9.58 -16.73
CA THR A 85 -4.24 10.63 -17.73
C THR A 85 -4.69 10.27 -19.14
N GLY A 86 -4.80 8.97 -19.46
CA GLY A 86 -4.95 8.47 -20.82
C GLY A 86 -3.71 8.67 -21.71
N ASP A 87 -2.60 9.22 -21.19
CA ASP A 87 -1.43 9.57 -21.99
C ASP A 87 -0.63 8.31 -22.39
N PRO A 88 -0.49 8.01 -23.70
CA PRO A 88 0.21 6.82 -24.18
C PRO A 88 1.70 6.79 -23.79
N LYS A 89 2.32 7.93 -23.48
CA LYS A 89 3.69 7.98 -22.94
C LYS A 89 3.78 7.14 -21.67
N TRP A 90 2.86 7.34 -20.72
CA TRP A 90 2.90 6.64 -19.44
C TRP A 90 2.57 5.15 -19.58
N LYS A 91 1.72 4.78 -20.55
CA LYS A 91 1.52 3.38 -20.92
C LYS A 91 2.84 2.73 -21.35
N GLN A 92 3.59 3.39 -22.23
CA GLN A 92 4.88 2.88 -22.70
C GLN A 92 5.91 2.77 -21.56
N GLU A 93 5.99 3.77 -20.69
CA GLU A 93 6.89 3.73 -19.52
C GLU A 93 6.53 2.61 -18.54
N ALA A 94 5.24 2.38 -18.30
CA ALA A 94 4.76 1.28 -17.48
C ALA A 94 5.13 -0.09 -18.06
N ILE A 95 4.98 -0.25 -19.39
CA ILE A 95 5.40 -1.45 -20.12
C ILE A 95 6.90 -1.68 -19.97
N THR A 96 7.73 -0.67 -20.23
CA THR A 96 9.19 -0.75 -20.09
C THR A 96 9.62 -1.11 -18.67
N ALA A 97 9.03 -0.48 -17.66
CA ALA A 97 9.32 -0.78 -16.26
C ALA A 97 8.91 -2.21 -15.88
N SER A 98 7.77 -2.69 -16.40
CA SER A 98 7.28 -4.06 -16.17
C SER A 98 8.20 -5.10 -16.80
N GLN A 99 8.64 -4.88 -18.04
CA GLN A 99 9.59 -5.74 -18.74
C GLN A 99 10.93 -5.83 -18.00
N PHE A 100 11.43 -4.70 -17.48
CA PHE A 100 12.62 -4.70 -16.65
C PHE A 100 12.43 -5.55 -15.38
N TYR A 101 11.33 -5.36 -14.66
CA TYR A 101 11.07 -6.12 -13.43
C TYR A 101 10.90 -7.61 -13.72
N LEU A 102 10.12 -7.95 -14.77
CA LEU A 102 9.90 -9.31 -15.26
C LEU A 102 11.21 -10.03 -15.58
N ALA A 103 12.14 -9.37 -16.27
CA ALA A 103 13.47 -9.91 -16.59
C ALA A 103 14.35 -10.15 -15.36
N ARG A 104 13.93 -9.67 -14.18
CA ARG A 104 14.62 -9.83 -12.90
C ARG A 104 13.82 -10.68 -11.90
N VAL A 105 12.73 -11.30 -12.32
CA VAL A 105 12.07 -12.37 -11.56
C VAL A 105 12.77 -13.68 -11.90
N ALA A 106 13.60 -14.17 -10.97
CA ALA A 106 14.36 -15.40 -11.15
C ALA A 106 13.44 -16.64 -11.21
N ASP A 107 14.04 -17.80 -11.48
CA ASP A 107 13.31 -19.08 -11.59
C ASP A 107 12.68 -19.53 -10.26
N ASP A 108 13.23 -19.08 -9.14
CA ASP A 108 12.67 -19.30 -7.81
C ASP A 108 11.65 -18.23 -7.39
N GLY A 109 11.33 -17.28 -8.28
CA GLY A 109 10.35 -16.22 -8.06
C GLY A 109 10.86 -14.98 -7.33
N TYR A 110 12.09 -15.00 -6.81
CA TYR A 110 12.66 -13.83 -6.14
C TYR A 110 13.24 -12.80 -7.11
N PHE A 111 13.33 -11.56 -6.63
CA PHE A 111 13.93 -10.47 -7.39
C PHE A 111 15.46 -10.59 -7.41
N SER A 112 16.02 -10.76 -8.61
CA SER A 112 17.39 -11.22 -8.82
C SER A 112 18.49 -10.21 -8.47
N LEU A 113 18.13 -8.94 -8.18
CA LEU A 113 19.09 -7.92 -7.73
C LEU A 113 19.37 -7.97 -6.22
N VAL A 114 18.69 -8.85 -5.48
CA VAL A 114 18.87 -8.95 -4.03
C VAL A 114 19.46 -10.32 -3.71
N GLU A 115 20.61 -10.34 -3.08
CA GLU A 115 21.30 -11.59 -2.71
C GLU A 115 20.47 -12.41 -1.71
N LYS A 116 19.91 -11.73 -0.70
CA LYS A 116 19.04 -12.36 0.29
C LYS A 116 17.60 -12.35 -0.20
N LYS A 117 17.04 -13.55 -0.38
CA LYS A 117 15.61 -13.77 -0.64
C LYS A 117 14.76 -13.01 0.39
N ASP A 118 14.15 -11.91 -0.04
CA ASP A 118 13.40 -11.01 0.83
C ASP A 118 12.05 -10.70 0.18
N VAL A 119 10.98 -11.11 0.86
CA VAL A 119 9.59 -10.99 0.39
C VAL A 119 9.21 -9.55 0.06
N LYS A 120 9.85 -8.54 0.67
CA LYS A 120 9.52 -7.13 0.40
C LYS A 120 9.87 -6.66 -1.02
N TYR A 121 10.54 -7.48 -1.82
CA TYR A 121 10.80 -7.21 -3.24
C TYR A 121 9.85 -7.93 -4.19
N LEU A 122 8.91 -8.73 -3.67
CA LEU A 122 7.87 -9.39 -4.47
C LEU A 122 6.77 -8.37 -4.79
N MET A 123 6.74 -7.92 -6.05
CA MET A 123 5.92 -6.80 -6.55
C MET A 123 5.12 -7.27 -7.78
N PRO A 124 4.07 -8.09 -7.60
CA PRO A 124 3.37 -8.77 -8.68
C PRO A 124 2.36 -7.88 -9.42
N ARG A 125 1.90 -6.77 -8.81
CA ARG A 125 0.73 -6.04 -9.31
C ARG A 125 1.03 -5.25 -10.58
N GLY A 126 2.22 -4.66 -10.67
CA GLY A 126 2.73 -4.10 -11.91
C GLY A 126 2.76 -5.12 -13.05
N LEU A 127 3.16 -6.38 -12.76
CA LEU A 127 3.14 -7.46 -13.75
C LEU A 127 1.72 -7.91 -14.11
N LEU A 128 0.79 -7.89 -13.17
CA LEU A 128 -0.62 -8.18 -13.45
C LEU A 128 -1.21 -7.16 -14.42
N TYR A 129 -0.95 -5.87 -14.17
CA TYR A 129 -1.34 -4.80 -15.09
C TYR A 129 -0.68 -4.93 -16.46
N TYR A 130 0.60 -5.28 -16.50
CA TYR A 130 1.30 -5.55 -17.76
C TYR A 130 0.65 -6.70 -18.54
N TYR A 131 0.32 -7.82 -17.88
CA TYR A 131 -0.41 -8.92 -18.51
C TYR A 131 -1.77 -8.46 -19.06
N GLN A 132 -2.56 -7.71 -18.28
CA GLN A 132 -3.86 -7.20 -18.74
C GLN A 132 -3.75 -6.23 -19.93
N LEU A 133 -2.67 -5.44 -20.02
CA LEU A 133 -2.44 -4.51 -21.13
C LEU A 133 -1.92 -5.17 -22.41
N THR A 134 -1.21 -6.29 -22.29
CA THR A 134 -0.41 -6.85 -23.40
C THR A 134 -0.76 -8.28 -23.78
N GLY A 135 -1.40 -9.04 -22.88
CA GLY A 135 -1.61 -10.48 -23.02
C GLY A 135 -0.33 -11.32 -22.89
N ASP A 136 0.78 -10.74 -22.42
CA ASP A 136 2.06 -11.44 -22.32
C ASP A 136 2.06 -12.51 -21.21
N GLU A 137 1.90 -13.77 -21.61
CA GLU A 137 1.89 -14.95 -20.74
C GLU A 137 3.15 -15.12 -19.88
N SER A 138 4.29 -14.51 -20.25
CA SER A 138 5.48 -14.56 -19.41
C SER A 138 5.27 -13.86 -18.06
N ALA A 139 4.45 -12.81 -18.02
CA ALA A 139 4.07 -12.14 -16.78
C ALA A 139 3.17 -13.04 -15.92
N ARG A 140 2.22 -13.77 -16.52
CA ARG A 140 1.41 -14.75 -15.79
C ARG A 140 2.26 -15.83 -15.14
N ARG A 141 3.25 -16.36 -15.87
CA ARG A 141 4.22 -17.32 -15.31
C ARG A 141 5.06 -16.71 -14.18
N ALA A 142 5.50 -15.46 -14.33
CA ALA A 142 6.27 -14.76 -13.29
C ALA A 142 5.44 -14.50 -12.02
N ILE A 143 4.18 -14.08 -12.14
CA ILE A 143 3.26 -13.90 -11.00
C ILE A 143 3.08 -15.22 -10.24
N ASN A 144 2.94 -16.35 -10.95
CA ASN A 144 2.91 -17.67 -10.33
C ASN A 144 4.18 -17.95 -9.52
N ARG A 145 5.38 -17.70 -10.09
CA ARG A 145 6.65 -17.89 -9.36
C ARG A 145 6.75 -16.99 -8.12
N ILE A 146 6.36 -15.72 -8.25
CA ILE A 146 6.32 -14.77 -7.13
C ILE A 146 5.37 -15.27 -6.02
N TYR A 147 4.18 -15.76 -6.38
CA TYR A 147 3.25 -16.34 -5.43
C TYR A 147 3.88 -17.52 -4.67
N LEU A 148 4.49 -18.46 -5.38
CA LEU A 148 5.18 -19.59 -4.76
C LEU A 148 6.31 -19.14 -3.82
N ALA A 149 7.13 -18.17 -4.23
CA ALA A 149 8.15 -17.57 -3.38
C ALA A 149 7.58 -16.89 -2.11
N SER A 150 6.40 -16.28 -2.23
CA SER A 150 5.74 -15.62 -1.09
C SER A 150 5.22 -16.59 -0.02
N LEU A 151 5.16 -17.90 -0.32
CA LEU A 151 4.75 -18.92 0.65
C LEU A 151 5.80 -19.13 1.76
N ASP A 152 7.06 -18.76 1.51
CA ASP A 152 8.14 -18.81 2.52
C ASP A 152 7.92 -17.81 3.67
N TRP A 153 7.06 -16.81 3.48
CA TRP A 153 6.69 -15.87 4.52
C TRP A 153 5.76 -16.51 5.55
N ASN A 154 6.09 -16.44 6.84
CA ASN A 154 5.14 -16.82 7.88
C ASN A 154 4.30 -15.59 8.30
N PRO A 155 2.98 -15.58 8.10
CA PRO A 155 2.16 -14.43 8.45
C PRO A 155 1.99 -14.22 9.96
N GLU A 156 2.22 -15.26 10.77
CA GLU A 156 2.11 -15.18 12.23
C GLU A 156 3.37 -14.60 12.85
N TYR A 157 3.22 -13.56 13.68
CA TYR A 157 4.28 -13.08 14.54
C TYR A 157 4.38 -13.91 15.82
N ARG A 158 5.54 -14.53 16.06
CA ARG A 158 5.80 -15.39 17.24
C ARG A 158 6.96 -14.89 18.10
N ASN A 159 7.09 -13.56 18.21
CA ASN A 159 8.15 -12.90 18.99
C ASN A 159 9.59 -13.31 18.61
N ARG A 160 9.82 -13.65 17.34
CA ARG A 160 11.12 -14.08 16.81
C ARG A 160 11.24 -13.76 15.34
N GLY A 161 12.48 -13.51 14.91
CA GLY A 161 12.79 -13.21 13.51
C GLY A 161 12.39 -11.78 13.11
N PHE A 162 12.72 -11.44 11.88
CA PHE A 162 12.40 -10.15 11.29
C PHE A 162 10.94 -10.13 10.84
N TRP A 163 10.18 -9.11 11.25
CA TRP A 163 8.78 -8.92 10.86
C TRP A 163 8.44 -7.44 10.77
N THR A 164 7.82 -7.03 9.68
CA THR A 164 7.22 -5.69 9.51
C THR A 164 5.90 -5.80 8.75
N GLU A 165 5.05 -4.79 8.87
CA GLU A 165 3.81 -4.66 8.10
C GLU A 165 4.08 -4.65 6.59
N ARG A 166 5.24 -4.12 6.17
CA ARG A 166 5.66 -4.12 4.75
C ARG A 166 5.89 -5.54 4.22
N ASN A 167 6.46 -6.43 5.01
CA ASN A 167 6.67 -7.82 4.60
C ASN A 167 5.32 -8.56 4.51
N GLN A 168 4.44 -8.32 5.48
CA GLN A 168 3.06 -8.82 5.47
C GLN A 168 2.30 -8.32 4.22
N ALA A 169 2.46 -7.04 3.87
CA ALA A 169 1.83 -6.41 2.70
C ALA A 169 2.29 -7.06 1.39
N ALA A 170 3.60 -7.29 1.22
CA ALA A 170 4.14 -7.92 0.02
C ALA A 170 3.66 -9.38 -0.16
N ALA A 171 3.58 -10.14 0.95
CA ALA A 171 3.01 -11.48 0.92
C ALA A 171 1.52 -11.48 0.55
N LEU A 172 0.74 -10.53 1.10
CA LEU A 172 -0.68 -10.39 0.80
C LEU A 172 -0.90 -10.00 -0.68
N GLU A 173 -0.16 -9.03 -1.18
CA GLU A 173 -0.24 -8.57 -2.57
C GLU A 173 0.14 -9.68 -3.57
N SER A 174 1.10 -10.55 -3.20
CA SER A 174 1.49 -11.76 -3.94
C SER A 174 0.36 -12.78 -4.05
N ALA A 175 -0.27 -13.12 -2.93
CA ALA A 175 -1.40 -14.04 -2.93
C ALA A 175 -2.62 -13.45 -3.67
N LEU A 176 -2.91 -12.18 -3.46
CA LEU A 176 -4.05 -11.48 -4.06
C LEU A 176 -3.92 -11.34 -5.58
N SER A 177 -2.75 -10.91 -6.07
CA SER A 177 -2.52 -10.77 -7.51
C SER A 177 -2.55 -12.12 -8.24
N TYR A 178 -2.10 -13.20 -7.60
CA TYR A 178 -2.21 -14.55 -8.17
C TYR A 178 -3.66 -15.08 -8.13
N TYR A 179 -4.39 -14.83 -7.05
CA TYR A 179 -5.80 -15.17 -6.94
C TYR A 179 -6.64 -14.50 -8.02
N GLU A 180 -6.50 -13.19 -8.24
CA GLU A 180 -7.24 -12.48 -9.30
C GLU A 180 -6.92 -12.99 -10.70
N LEU A 181 -5.70 -13.48 -10.91
CA LEU A 181 -5.25 -14.00 -12.20
C LEU A 181 -5.76 -15.41 -12.50
N THR A 182 -6.06 -16.20 -11.47
CA THR A 182 -6.26 -17.66 -11.61
C THR A 182 -7.55 -18.19 -10.98
N ASN A 183 -8.15 -17.43 -10.07
CA ASN A 183 -9.21 -17.87 -9.17
C ASN A 183 -8.82 -19.11 -8.34
N ASP A 184 -7.53 -19.29 -8.04
CA ASP A 184 -7.01 -20.45 -7.30
C ASP A 184 -7.45 -20.41 -5.82
N ALA A 185 -8.12 -21.48 -5.37
CA ALA A 185 -8.65 -21.57 -4.01
C ALA A 185 -7.57 -21.59 -2.92
N LYS A 186 -6.35 -22.08 -3.20
CA LYS A 186 -5.21 -22.04 -2.27
C LYS A 186 -4.67 -20.63 -2.14
N ALA A 187 -4.71 -19.84 -3.21
CA ALA A 187 -4.39 -18.41 -3.16
C ALA A 187 -5.38 -17.67 -2.25
N LEU A 188 -6.68 -17.94 -2.39
CA LEU A 188 -7.71 -17.41 -1.49
C LEU A 188 -7.48 -17.84 -0.03
N GLN A 189 -7.20 -19.13 0.20
CA GLN A 189 -6.88 -19.62 1.55
C GLN A 189 -5.66 -18.90 2.14
N ARG A 190 -4.63 -18.64 1.32
CA ARG A 190 -3.43 -17.91 1.74
C ARG A 190 -3.74 -16.45 2.10
N ILE A 191 -4.58 -15.77 1.33
CA ILE A 191 -5.08 -14.42 1.66
C ILE A 191 -5.75 -14.45 3.04
N GLU A 192 -6.68 -15.37 3.25
CA GLU A 192 -7.40 -15.51 4.52
C GLU A 192 -6.48 -15.82 5.71
N GLN A 193 -5.46 -16.66 5.51
CA GLN A 193 -4.43 -16.93 6.53
C GLN A 193 -3.68 -15.65 6.93
N ILE A 194 -3.26 -14.84 5.95
CA ILE A 194 -2.54 -13.58 6.20
C ILE A 194 -3.45 -12.58 6.93
N LEU A 195 -4.72 -12.46 6.52
CA LEU A 195 -5.69 -11.57 7.16
C LEU A 195 -6.01 -12.01 8.58
N ASN A 196 -6.17 -13.31 8.83
CA ASN A 196 -6.37 -13.86 10.17
C ASN A 196 -5.20 -13.54 11.09
N ALA A 197 -3.98 -13.85 10.66
CA ALA A 197 -2.78 -13.57 11.47
C ALA A 197 -2.64 -12.08 11.77
N THR A 198 -2.92 -11.22 10.78
CA THR A 198 -2.94 -9.76 10.97
C THR A 198 -3.98 -9.34 12.00
N LEU A 199 -5.21 -9.88 11.91
CA LEU A 199 -6.27 -9.56 12.86
C LEU A 199 -5.94 -10.05 14.27
N ASP A 200 -5.40 -11.26 14.41
CA ASP A 200 -4.97 -11.84 15.68
C ASP A 200 -3.91 -10.95 16.34
N MET A 201 -2.93 -10.44 15.58
CA MET A 201 -1.93 -9.49 16.11
C MET A 201 -2.54 -8.16 16.57
N VAL A 202 -3.69 -7.76 16.02
CA VAL A 202 -4.39 -6.52 16.39
C VAL A 202 -5.25 -6.72 17.64
N VAL A 203 -6.00 -7.83 17.71
CA VAL A 203 -6.98 -8.10 18.78
C VAL A 203 -6.44 -8.97 19.91
N SER A 204 -5.32 -9.64 19.70
CA SER A 204 -4.59 -10.42 20.72
C SER A 204 -3.08 -10.25 20.52
N PRO A 205 -2.56 -9.02 20.74
CA PRO A 205 -1.13 -8.76 20.61
C PRO A 205 -0.28 -9.71 21.47
N ALA A 206 0.92 -10.01 21.00
CA ALA A 206 1.88 -10.84 21.73
C ALA A 206 2.32 -10.19 23.05
N ASN A 207 3.00 -10.96 23.90
CA ASN A 207 3.70 -10.49 25.11
C ASN A 207 2.82 -9.68 26.10
N GLY A 208 1.50 -9.85 26.06
CA GLY A 208 0.57 -9.10 26.91
C GLY A 208 0.45 -7.62 26.54
N TRP A 209 0.88 -7.22 25.34
CA TRP A 209 0.78 -5.83 24.89
C TRP A 209 -0.69 -5.37 24.80
N PRO A 210 -0.97 -4.09 25.12
CA PRO A 210 -2.32 -3.55 25.04
C PRO A 210 -2.82 -3.56 23.60
N GLN A 211 -4.13 -3.71 23.39
CA GLN A 211 -4.72 -3.56 22.05
C GLN A 211 -4.68 -2.09 21.61
N ARG A 212 -3.96 -1.81 20.51
CA ARG A 212 -3.76 -0.44 19.98
C ARG A 212 -4.27 -0.26 18.56
N GLY A 213 -5.01 -1.23 18.03
CA GLY A 213 -5.64 -1.15 16.70
C GLY A 213 -4.69 -1.41 15.52
N CYS A 214 -3.50 -1.96 15.74
CA CYS A 214 -2.58 -2.32 14.67
C CYS A 214 -1.78 -3.60 15.00
N PRO A 215 -1.15 -4.26 14.00
CA PRO A 215 -0.48 -5.54 14.18
C PRO A 215 0.89 -5.35 14.85
N GLN A 216 0.88 -5.40 16.19
CA GLN A 216 2.07 -5.14 17.01
C GLN A 216 3.11 -6.26 16.90
N HIS A 217 4.36 -5.86 16.84
CA HIS A 217 5.55 -6.70 16.84
C HIS A 217 6.68 -5.95 17.56
N SER A 218 7.81 -6.59 17.84
CA SER A 218 8.86 -5.95 18.62
C SER A 218 9.72 -5.00 17.80
N PHE A 219 10.29 -3.97 18.44
CA PHE A 219 11.24 -3.05 17.81
C PHE A 219 12.40 -3.82 17.14
N LYS A 220 12.93 -4.84 17.82
CA LYS A 220 13.94 -5.76 17.28
C LYS A 220 13.51 -6.46 16.01
N ALA A 221 12.25 -6.91 15.93
CA ALA A 221 11.72 -7.51 14.72
C ALA A 221 11.61 -6.51 13.56
N HIS A 222 11.40 -5.21 13.88
CA HIS A 222 11.21 -4.13 12.91
C HIS A 222 12.52 -3.53 12.37
N GLU A 223 13.37 -3.02 13.25
CA GLU A 223 14.59 -2.26 12.90
C GLU A 223 15.88 -3.10 13.03
N GLY A 224 15.79 -4.25 13.70
CA GLY A 224 16.97 -4.97 14.18
C GLY A 224 17.50 -4.35 15.48
N GLY A 225 17.96 -5.17 16.43
CA GLY A 225 18.44 -4.70 17.72
C GLY A 225 18.17 -5.68 18.85
N ALA A 226 18.12 -5.17 20.09
CA ALA A 226 17.85 -5.97 21.29
C ALA A 226 16.54 -5.59 22.00
N ASP A 227 15.92 -4.45 21.66
CA ASP A 227 14.72 -3.96 22.35
C ASP A 227 13.46 -4.72 21.92
N GLU A 228 12.66 -5.14 22.89
CA GLU A 228 11.46 -5.94 22.67
C GLU A 228 10.14 -5.14 22.86
N SER A 229 10.22 -3.81 22.93
CA SER A 229 9.04 -2.94 23.06
C SER A 229 8.10 -3.14 21.86
N ALA A 230 6.80 -3.07 22.12
CA ALA A 230 5.80 -3.15 21.06
C ALA A 230 5.92 -1.95 20.12
N VAL A 231 5.92 -2.22 18.82
CA VAL A 231 5.97 -1.20 17.77
C VAL A 231 4.94 -1.44 16.69
N CYS A 232 4.68 -0.36 15.96
CA CYS A 232 3.80 -0.36 14.81
C CYS A 232 4.09 0.86 13.93
N SER A 233 4.26 0.69 12.63
CA SER A 233 4.60 1.78 11.70
C SER A 233 3.35 2.25 10.93
N PRO A 234 2.85 3.49 11.15
CA PRO A 234 1.75 4.05 10.35
C PRO A 234 2.02 3.99 8.84
N TRP A 235 3.25 4.26 8.42
CA TRP A 235 3.66 4.15 7.02
C TRP A 235 3.58 2.72 6.49
N MET A 236 4.22 1.75 7.16
CA MET A 236 4.20 0.36 6.65
C MET A 236 2.80 -0.25 6.78
N LEU A 237 2.01 0.19 7.75
CA LEU A 237 0.60 -0.16 7.88
C LEU A 237 -0.21 0.33 6.67
N ALA A 238 0.11 1.51 6.10
CA ALA A 238 -0.51 1.99 4.87
C ALA A 238 -0.21 1.09 3.66
N LEU A 239 1.00 0.52 3.59
CA LEU A 239 1.33 -0.48 2.57
C LEU A 239 0.48 -1.76 2.73
N LEU A 240 0.19 -2.17 3.95
CA LEU A 240 -0.65 -3.34 4.25
C LEU A 240 -2.14 -3.06 4.03
N ALA A 241 -2.60 -1.85 4.33
CA ALA A 241 -3.98 -1.44 4.15
C ALA A 241 -4.42 -1.45 2.68
N ASP A 242 -3.53 -1.18 1.73
CA ASP A 242 -3.85 -1.17 0.30
C ASP A 242 -4.32 -2.52 -0.27
N PRO A 243 -3.58 -3.64 -0.11
CA PRO A 243 -4.08 -4.94 -0.54
C PRO A 243 -5.29 -5.43 0.27
N ILE A 244 -5.44 -5.02 1.54
CA ILE A 244 -6.66 -5.30 2.32
C ILE A 244 -7.87 -4.57 1.71
N TRP A 245 -7.71 -3.30 1.34
CA TRP A 245 -8.72 -2.52 0.65
C TRP A 245 -9.10 -3.13 -0.70
N ARG A 246 -8.11 -3.55 -1.49
CA ARG A 246 -8.35 -4.27 -2.75
C ARG A 246 -9.15 -5.55 -2.52
N PHE A 247 -8.80 -6.34 -1.51
CA PHE A 247 -9.54 -7.55 -1.18
C PHE A 247 -10.98 -7.25 -0.74
N TYR A 248 -11.20 -6.21 0.06
CA TYR A 248 -12.54 -5.73 0.40
C TYR A 248 -13.33 -5.36 -0.86
N GLN A 249 -12.76 -4.58 -1.78
CA GLN A 249 -13.45 -4.18 -3.01
C GLN A 249 -13.87 -5.40 -3.86
N LEU A 250 -13.05 -6.44 -3.90
CA LEU A 250 -13.33 -7.68 -4.63
C LEU A 250 -14.39 -8.59 -3.98
N THR A 251 -14.45 -8.61 -2.66
CA THR A 251 -15.16 -9.68 -1.93
C THR A 251 -16.19 -9.20 -0.93
N GLN A 252 -16.17 -7.90 -0.59
CA GLN A 252 -16.90 -7.31 0.53
C GLN A 252 -16.60 -7.99 1.87
N SER A 253 -15.35 -8.48 2.06
CA SER A 253 -14.93 -9.16 3.27
C SER A 253 -15.06 -8.28 4.51
N GLU A 254 -15.94 -8.67 5.44
CA GLU A 254 -16.13 -8.01 6.75
C GLU A 254 -14.82 -7.92 7.55
N LYS A 255 -13.94 -8.91 7.38
CA LYS A 255 -12.63 -8.95 8.04
C LYS A 255 -11.70 -7.86 7.52
N ALA A 256 -11.69 -7.67 6.19
CA ALA A 256 -10.92 -6.61 5.57
C ALA A 256 -11.43 -5.23 6.01
N GLU A 257 -12.76 -5.03 6.03
CA GLU A 257 -13.37 -3.82 6.60
C GLU A 257 -12.95 -3.61 8.06
N LYS A 258 -13.08 -4.63 8.90
CA LYS A 258 -12.74 -4.55 10.33
C LYS A 258 -11.28 -4.15 10.53
N LEU A 259 -10.34 -4.76 9.79
CA LEU A 259 -8.92 -4.41 9.85
C LEU A 259 -8.69 -2.95 9.46
N LEU A 260 -9.28 -2.48 8.37
CA LEU A 260 -9.13 -1.09 7.92
C LEU A 260 -9.66 -0.08 8.95
N ARG A 261 -10.82 -0.34 9.55
CA ARG A 261 -11.36 0.48 10.66
C ARG A 261 -10.41 0.51 11.86
N LEU A 262 -9.85 -0.64 12.24
CA LEU A 262 -8.89 -0.73 13.35
C LEU A 262 -7.62 0.08 13.05
N PHE A 263 -7.10 -0.01 11.84
CA PHE A 263 -5.91 0.72 11.40
C PHE A 263 -6.15 2.23 11.37
N GLY A 264 -7.32 2.67 10.90
CA GLY A 264 -7.70 4.09 10.93
C GLY A 264 -7.74 4.65 12.35
N ARG A 265 -8.35 3.89 13.28
CA ARG A 265 -8.35 4.26 14.70
C ARG A 265 -6.94 4.37 15.28
N PHE A 266 -6.06 3.41 14.98
CA PHE A 266 -4.65 3.49 15.37
C PHE A 266 -3.98 4.78 14.87
N VAL A 267 -4.20 5.16 13.60
CA VAL A 267 -3.65 6.40 13.04
C VAL A 267 -4.18 7.63 13.79
N LEU A 268 -5.48 7.69 14.06
CA LEU A 268 -6.10 8.80 14.79
C LEU A 268 -5.59 8.93 16.23
N GLU A 269 -5.41 7.81 16.93
CA GLU A 269 -5.08 7.80 18.36
C GLU A 269 -3.57 7.85 18.64
N HIS A 270 -2.75 7.29 17.75
CA HIS A 270 -1.34 7.02 18.02
C HIS A 270 -0.39 7.34 16.85
N GLY A 271 -0.89 7.32 15.61
CA GLY A 271 -0.05 7.36 14.41
C GLY A 271 0.39 8.74 13.94
N THR A 272 0.03 9.82 14.63
CA THR A 272 0.39 11.19 14.24
C THR A 272 0.94 12.01 15.40
N TYR A 273 1.61 13.12 15.08
CA TYR A 273 2.09 14.10 16.05
C TYR A 273 2.07 15.52 15.47
N PRO A 274 1.93 16.56 16.32
CA PRO A 274 1.97 17.94 15.86
C PRO A 274 3.37 18.32 15.40
N GLY A 275 3.44 18.91 14.21
CA GLY A 275 4.65 19.51 13.67
C GLY A 275 5.13 20.68 14.54
N LYS A 276 6.45 20.85 14.59
CA LYS A 276 7.11 21.96 15.30
C LYS A 276 7.88 22.84 14.31
N ASP A 277 8.24 24.05 14.75
CA ASP A 277 9.01 25.03 13.98
C ASP A 277 8.33 25.34 12.63
N LYS A 278 9.03 25.15 11.51
CA LYS A 278 8.49 25.35 10.15
C LYS A 278 7.35 24.40 9.76
N PHE A 279 7.01 23.43 10.62
CA PHE A 279 5.86 22.53 10.48
C PHE A 279 4.75 22.85 11.48
N GLU A 280 4.84 23.95 12.22
CA GLU A 280 3.80 24.37 13.17
C GLU A 280 2.43 24.46 12.47
N GLY A 281 1.40 23.97 13.17
CA GLY A 281 0.03 23.86 12.63
C GLY A 281 -0.22 22.66 11.71
N GLN A 282 0.79 21.83 11.42
CA GLN A 282 0.63 20.60 10.65
C GLN A 282 0.51 19.39 11.59
N GLN A 283 -0.22 18.36 11.17
CA GLN A 283 -0.15 17.02 11.78
C GLN A 283 0.64 16.12 10.84
N LEU A 284 1.69 15.48 11.39
CA LEU A 284 2.60 14.63 10.63
C LEU A 284 2.41 13.17 11.06
N PRO A 285 2.51 12.21 10.14
CA PRO A 285 2.48 10.80 10.51
C PRO A 285 3.79 10.44 11.22
N LYS A 286 3.74 9.58 12.23
CA LYS A 286 4.95 8.99 12.78
C LYS A 286 5.48 7.93 11.81
N TYR A 287 6.80 7.86 11.62
CA TYR A 287 7.43 6.72 10.94
C TYR A 287 7.20 5.41 11.70
N LEU A 288 7.39 5.44 13.03
CA LEU A 288 7.22 4.31 13.93
C LEU A 288 6.59 4.79 15.23
N VAL A 289 5.60 4.05 15.72
CA VAL A 289 5.06 4.19 17.08
C VAL A 289 5.73 3.15 17.96
N VAL A 290 6.27 3.59 19.10
CA VAL A 290 6.85 2.70 20.13
C VAL A 290 6.06 2.90 21.42
N PHE A 291 5.25 1.90 21.79
CA PHE A 291 4.24 2.08 22.84
C PHE A 291 4.82 2.21 24.25
N ASP A 292 5.88 1.46 24.53
CA ASP A 292 6.45 1.37 25.88
C ASP A 292 7.73 2.21 26.05
N ASN A 293 8.24 2.80 24.96
CA ASN A 293 9.48 3.58 24.97
C ASN A 293 9.51 4.63 23.86
N ALA A 294 8.79 5.73 24.07
CA ALA A 294 8.71 6.83 23.11
C ALA A 294 10.07 7.48 22.76
N GLN A 295 11.13 7.26 23.57
CA GLN A 295 12.48 7.76 23.25
C GLN A 295 13.11 7.05 22.05
N MET A 296 12.60 5.88 21.67
CA MET A 296 13.04 5.15 20.47
C MET A 296 12.31 5.62 19.21
N GLU A 297 11.31 6.50 19.32
CA GLU A 297 10.69 7.12 18.15
C GLU A 297 11.64 8.19 17.59
N ASP A 298 12.23 7.95 16.43
CA ASP A 298 13.00 8.97 15.69
C ASP A 298 12.04 9.95 15.02
N ILE A 299 11.54 10.93 15.79
CA ILE A 299 10.66 11.97 15.28
C ILE A 299 11.43 12.88 14.33
N ASN A 300 11.14 12.75 13.04
CA ASN A 300 11.83 13.47 11.97
C ASN A 300 10.83 14.06 10.99
N PRO A 301 10.32 15.28 11.25
CA PRO A 301 9.32 15.95 10.41
C PRO A 301 9.64 16.01 8.91
N TRP A 302 10.92 16.02 8.53
CA TRP A 302 11.33 16.05 7.13
C TRP A 302 11.17 14.71 6.41
N ASN A 303 11.36 13.60 7.13
CA ASN A 303 11.15 12.26 6.60
C ASN A 303 9.69 11.84 6.76
N ASP A 304 9.10 12.11 7.92
CA ASP A 304 7.74 11.79 8.30
C ASP A 304 6.70 12.39 7.34
N MET A 305 6.84 13.68 7.00
CA MET A 305 5.96 14.34 6.01
C MET A 305 5.98 13.66 4.62
N GLN A 306 7.00 12.86 4.30
CA GLN A 306 7.06 12.15 3.02
C GLN A 306 6.10 10.96 2.96
N HIS A 307 5.59 10.51 4.11
CA HIS A 307 4.62 9.42 4.29
C HIS A 307 3.18 9.93 4.49
N SER A 308 2.98 11.24 4.33
CA SER A 308 1.68 11.88 4.51
C SER A 308 0.61 11.35 3.55
N CYS A 309 0.94 11.03 2.30
CA CYS A 309 -0.07 10.64 1.29
C CYS A 309 -0.59 9.22 1.51
N ASP A 310 0.32 8.30 1.79
CA ASP A 310 0.05 6.91 2.10
C ASP A 310 -0.70 6.76 3.43
N VAL A 311 -0.30 7.47 4.48
CA VAL A 311 -1.03 7.44 5.75
C VAL A 311 -2.39 8.14 5.64
N ALA A 312 -2.50 9.25 4.87
CA ALA A 312 -3.80 9.84 4.54
C ALA A 312 -4.70 8.86 3.76
N ALA A 313 -4.14 8.11 2.81
CA ALA A 313 -4.90 7.12 2.04
C ALA A 313 -5.39 5.96 2.92
N LEU A 314 -4.57 5.48 3.86
CA LEU A 314 -5.02 4.50 4.87
C LEU A 314 -6.18 5.08 5.69
N LEU A 315 -6.05 6.30 6.21
CA LEU A 315 -7.10 6.90 7.03
C LEU A 315 -8.38 7.11 6.20
N GLY A 316 -8.27 7.59 4.96
CA GLY A 316 -9.40 7.72 4.04
C GLY A 316 -10.12 6.38 3.81
N LYS A 317 -9.38 5.29 3.58
CA LYS A 317 -9.94 3.94 3.42
C LYS A 317 -10.68 3.48 4.68
N ALA A 318 -10.23 3.85 5.88
CA ALA A 318 -10.94 3.57 7.12
C ALA A 318 -12.22 4.42 7.26
N LEU A 319 -12.13 5.73 6.98
CA LEU A 319 -13.25 6.67 7.05
C LEU A 319 -14.33 6.40 5.99
N TYR A 320 -13.99 5.72 4.89
CA TYR A 320 -14.97 5.21 3.92
C TYR A 320 -16.04 4.34 4.57
N PHE A 321 -15.77 3.71 5.70
CA PHE A 321 -16.73 2.89 6.41
C PHE A 321 -17.53 3.64 7.48
N GLU A 322 -17.22 4.92 7.72
CA GLU A 322 -17.96 5.75 8.67
C GLU A 322 -19.14 6.44 7.97
N PRO A 323 -20.40 6.20 8.42
CA PRO A 323 -21.56 6.85 7.81
C PRO A 323 -21.58 8.37 8.07
N GLN A 324 -21.05 8.78 9.23
CA GLN A 324 -20.80 10.16 9.62
C GLN A 324 -19.36 10.26 10.11
N ILE A 325 -18.57 11.13 9.48
CA ILE A 325 -17.16 11.32 9.84
C ILE A 325 -17.09 12.44 10.87
N SER A 326 -16.48 12.15 12.02
CA SER A 326 -16.31 13.16 13.07
C SER A 326 -15.44 14.32 12.59
N ARG A 327 -15.66 15.51 13.17
CA ARG A 327 -14.81 16.69 12.89
C ARG A 327 -13.32 16.41 13.14
N GLN A 328 -13.00 15.74 14.25
CA GLN A 328 -11.62 15.37 14.59
C GLN A 328 -11.01 14.45 13.52
N SER A 329 -11.74 13.42 13.08
CA SER A 329 -11.27 12.48 12.07
C SER A 329 -11.00 13.16 10.72
N ALA A 330 -11.92 14.04 10.31
CA ALA A 330 -11.78 14.84 9.09
C ALA A 330 -10.58 15.80 9.19
N GLU A 331 -10.42 16.52 10.31
CA GLU A 331 -9.29 17.42 10.53
C GLU A 331 -7.94 16.68 10.45
N THR A 332 -7.82 15.51 11.08
CA THR A 332 -6.61 14.68 10.97
C THR A 332 -6.37 14.20 9.54
N PHE A 333 -7.41 13.76 8.82
CA PHE A 333 -7.30 13.36 7.41
C PHE A 333 -6.79 14.51 6.53
N PHE A 334 -7.39 15.70 6.63
CA PHE A 334 -6.97 16.86 5.83
C PHE A 334 -5.58 17.38 6.22
N ALA A 335 -5.21 17.29 7.50
CA ALA A 335 -3.88 17.65 7.95
C ALA A 335 -2.81 16.70 7.36
N LEU A 336 -3.07 15.39 7.32
CA LEU A 336 -2.22 14.42 6.65
C LEU A 336 -2.22 14.60 5.12
N LEU A 337 -3.33 15.01 4.52
CA LEU A 337 -3.43 15.23 3.08
C LEU A 337 -2.70 16.51 2.62
N ALA A 338 -2.60 17.53 3.48
CA ALA A 338 -2.07 18.84 3.12
C ALA A 338 -0.65 18.80 2.50
N PRO A 339 0.34 18.07 3.04
CA PRO A 339 1.66 17.94 2.41
C PRO A 339 1.63 17.38 0.98
N CYS A 340 0.63 16.56 0.65
CA CYS A 340 0.44 16.02 -0.70
C CYS A 340 -0.07 17.10 -1.64
N LYS A 341 -1.14 17.81 -1.26
CA LYS A 341 -1.72 18.90 -2.05
C LYS A 341 -0.75 20.06 -2.22
N ASN A 342 0.04 20.36 -1.19
CA ASN A 342 1.04 21.42 -1.23
C ASN A 342 2.13 21.18 -2.28
N LYS A 343 2.33 19.94 -2.76
CA LYS A 343 3.24 19.69 -3.90
C LYS A 343 2.78 20.40 -5.16
N ALA A 344 1.47 20.52 -5.39
CA ALA A 344 0.92 21.24 -6.54
C ALA A 344 1.31 22.73 -6.53
N SER A 345 1.55 23.33 -5.36
CA SER A 345 2.06 24.72 -5.28
C SER A 345 3.43 24.90 -5.94
N ARG A 346 4.23 23.82 -6.02
CA ARG A 346 5.52 23.79 -6.70
C ARG A 346 5.40 23.77 -8.22
N LEU A 347 4.21 23.57 -8.79
CA LEU A 347 4.00 23.58 -10.25
C LEU A 347 4.29 24.94 -10.90
N LYS A 348 4.42 26.00 -10.09
CA LYS A 348 5.00 27.28 -10.53
C LYS A 348 6.44 27.12 -11.04
N ASP A 349 7.18 26.12 -10.56
CA ASP A 349 8.44 25.68 -11.14
C ASP A 349 8.16 25.01 -12.49
N LYS A 350 8.54 25.70 -13.57
CA LYS A 350 8.34 25.24 -14.95
C LYS A 350 9.23 24.05 -15.34
N LYS A 351 10.04 23.49 -14.43
CA LYS A 351 10.83 22.30 -14.71
C LYS A 351 9.94 21.14 -15.15
N PRO A 352 10.31 20.42 -16.23
CA PRO A 352 9.51 19.32 -16.74
C PRO A 352 9.48 18.12 -15.76
N TYR A 353 10.46 18.02 -14.86
CA TYR A 353 10.59 16.97 -13.86
C TYR A 353 10.93 17.54 -12.49
N TRP A 354 10.64 16.78 -11.43
CA TRP A 354 11.13 17.04 -10.08
C TRP A 354 11.96 15.87 -9.58
N ARG A 355 13.15 16.19 -9.10
CA ARG A 355 14.05 15.21 -8.52
C ARG A 355 13.43 14.53 -7.30
N VAL A 356 13.48 13.21 -7.25
CA VAL A 356 12.98 12.38 -6.15
C VAL A 356 14.15 11.62 -5.51
N ARG A 357 14.36 11.83 -4.20
CA ARG A 357 15.42 11.13 -3.45
C ARG A 357 14.82 10.47 -2.20
N PRO A 358 14.95 9.14 -2.04
CA PRO A 358 15.40 8.16 -3.04
C PRO A 358 14.37 7.95 -4.17
N PRO A 359 14.73 7.49 -5.38
CA PRO A 359 13.77 7.29 -6.49
C PRO A 359 12.60 6.35 -6.17
N ARG A 360 12.82 5.35 -5.30
CA ARG A 360 11.76 4.43 -4.82
C ARG A 360 10.59 5.12 -4.14
N LYS A 361 10.77 6.37 -3.69
CA LYS A 361 9.69 7.19 -3.14
C LYS A 361 8.53 7.35 -4.11
N PHE A 362 8.80 7.42 -5.41
CA PHE A 362 7.72 7.45 -6.41
C PHE A 362 6.80 6.22 -6.28
N GLY A 363 7.39 5.04 -6.09
CA GLY A 363 6.64 3.81 -5.86
C GLY A 363 5.88 3.82 -4.54
N TRP A 364 6.54 4.15 -3.41
CA TRP A 364 5.85 4.14 -2.11
C TRP A 364 4.70 5.14 -2.06
N GLU A 365 4.82 6.25 -2.79
CA GLU A 365 3.90 7.37 -2.63
C GLU A 365 2.67 7.16 -3.48
N TYR A 366 2.83 6.64 -4.70
CA TYR A 366 1.75 6.58 -5.68
C TYR A 366 1.26 5.17 -6.01
N SER A 367 1.99 4.12 -5.66
CA SER A 367 1.50 2.75 -5.94
C SER A 367 0.22 2.46 -5.14
N THR A 368 0.13 2.87 -3.88
CA THR A 368 -0.97 2.52 -2.94
C THR A 368 -2.02 3.61 -2.71
N THR A 369 -1.95 4.72 -3.45
CA THR A 369 -2.73 5.95 -3.15
C THR A 369 -3.50 6.53 -4.33
N SER A 370 -3.64 5.79 -5.44
CA SER A 370 -4.38 6.28 -6.62
C SER A 370 -5.86 6.60 -6.35
N ASP A 371 -6.40 6.10 -5.24
CA ASP A 371 -7.75 6.32 -4.74
C ASP A 371 -7.88 7.57 -3.84
N LEU A 372 -6.76 8.22 -3.48
CA LEU A 372 -6.74 9.33 -2.52
C LEU A 372 -7.58 10.54 -2.95
N PRO A 373 -7.59 11.01 -4.22
CA PRO A 373 -8.49 12.08 -4.64
C PRO A 373 -9.97 11.74 -4.43
N TRP A 374 -10.34 10.48 -4.63
CA TRP A 374 -11.72 10.03 -4.39
C TRP A 374 -12.03 9.93 -2.88
N LEU A 375 -11.11 9.40 -2.08
CA LEU A 375 -11.26 9.35 -0.63
C LEU A 375 -11.43 10.75 -0.03
N GLU A 376 -10.70 11.75 -0.53
CA GLU A 376 -10.90 13.15 -0.16
C GLU A 376 -12.35 13.60 -0.35
N GLN A 377 -12.92 13.33 -1.54
CA GLN A 377 -14.29 13.71 -1.85
C GLN A 377 -15.31 13.01 -0.95
N ILE A 378 -15.09 11.74 -0.63
CA ILE A 378 -15.95 11.01 0.33
C ILE A 378 -15.91 11.67 1.71
N VAL A 379 -14.72 12.06 2.17
CA VAL A 379 -14.57 12.73 3.48
C VAL A 379 -15.31 14.08 3.49
N ILE A 380 -15.15 14.90 2.45
CA ILE A 380 -15.86 16.19 2.30
C ILE A 380 -17.38 15.99 2.36
N GLN A 381 -17.90 15.05 1.58
CA GLN A 381 -19.34 14.82 1.45
C GLN A 381 -19.99 14.31 2.75
N ARG A 382 -19.27 13.51 3.54
CA ARG A 382 -19.78 12.92 4.78
C ARG A 382 -19.52 13.76 6.03
N GLN A 383 -18.66 14.76 5.95
CA GLN A 383 -18.51 15.77 7.00
C GLN A 383 -19.60 16.87 6.91
N SER A 384 -20.11 17.12 5.70
CA SER A 384 -21.13 18.16 5.45
C SER A 384 -22.58 17.69 5.69
N LYS A 385 -22.77 16.45 6.12
CA LYS A 385 -24.06 15.85 6.52
C LYS A 385 -24.05 15.64 8.02
#